data_AF-T0TU68-F1
#
_entry.id   AF-T0TU68-F1
#
_cell.length_a   1.000
_cell.length_b   1.000
_cell.length_c   1.000
_cell.angle_alpha   90.00
_cell.angle_beta   90.00
_cell.angle_gamma   90.00
#
_symmetry.space_group_name_H-M   'P 1'
#
loop_
_entity.id
_entity.type
_entity.pdbx_description
1 polymer ?
#
loop_
_entity_poly.entity_id
_entity_poly.type
_entity_poly.pdbx_seq_one_letter_code
_entity_poly.pdbx_strand_id
1 'polypeptide(L)'
;MTEEKIDIVVLWVDGSNPEFIREKQAVSGQVSDWNQEIDGEQRYRDYGIFNYWFRMIEKHATWVNNVYLITNGQKPDWLNLEHPKLRWITHKEFMPEEYLPTYNSAAIELNLHRIEGLSENYLYFNDDMYLIKDSHLSDFYKNGQPKLLAVYDAIVPWSPFTNTYLNNVELIYRHFPNKKALKSSPWKFLIIAMGLWF
;
A
#
# COMPACT_ATOMS: atom_id res chain seq x y z
N MET A 1 -16.31 26.12 -4.40
CA MET A 1 -15.70 24.83 -4.75
C MET A 1 -15.39 24.13 -3.44
N THR A 2 -16.01 22.99 -3.19
CA THR A 2 -15.64 22.14 -2.05
C THR A 2 -14.20 21.70 -2.25
N GLU A 3 -13.35 21.96 -1.27
CA GLU A 3 -11.98 21.45 -1.22
C GLU A 3 -12.04 19.92 -1.36
N GLU A 4 -11.32 19.35 -2.34
CA GLU A 4 -11.31 17.91 -2.56
C GLU A 4 -10.75 17.23 -1.30
N LYS A 5 -11.58 16.41 -0.65
CA LYS A 5 -11.17 15.62 0.51
C LYS A 5 -10.26 14.51 0.03
N ILE A 6 -9.20 14.28 0.80
CA ILE A 6 -8.26 13.20 0.54
C ILE A 6 -8.13 12.38 1.80
N ASP A 7 -8.41 11.09 1.65
CA ASP A 7 -8.27 10.12 2.71
C ASP A 7 -6.93 9.38 2.59
N ILE A 8 -6.48 8.81 3.69
CA ILE A 8 -5.39 7.85 3.71
C ILE A 8 -5.97 6.47 4.00
N VAL A 9 -5.49 5.46 3.29
CA VAL A 9 -5.71 4.05 3.57
C VAL A 9 -4.38 3.41 3.96
N VAL A 10 -4.35 2.70 5.08
CA VAL A 10 -3.19 1.94 5.54
C VAL A 10 -3.60 0.53 5.96
N LEU A 11 -2.83 -0.46 5.52
CA LEU A 11 -2.99 -1.85 5.94
C LEU A 11 -2.02 -2.15 7.07
N TRP A 12 -2.47 -2.94 8.04
CA TRP A 12 -1.57 -3.46 9.08
C TRP A 12 -2.05 -4.80 9.61
N VAL A 13 -1.09 -5.63 10.01
CA VAL A 13 -1.31 -6.89 10.70
C VAL A 13 -0.12 -7.20 11.61
N ASP A 14 -0.41 -7.71 12.80
CA ASP A 14 0.56 -8.35 13.68
C ASP A 14 0.64 -9.85 13.38
N GLY A 15 1.71 -10.24 12.69
CA GLY A 15 2.01 -11.63 12.38
C GLY A 15 2.41 -12.49 13.58
N SER A 16 2.67 -11.90 14.75
CA SER A 16 2.94 -12.63 15.98
C SER A 16 1.66 -13.04 16.73
N ASN A 17 0.50 -12.51 16.31
CA ASN A 17 -0.79 -12.80 16.92
C ASN A 17 -1.18 -14.29 16.72
N PRO A 18 -1.36 -15.07 17.80
CA PRO A 18 -1.66 -16.51 17.68
C PRO A 18 -2.97 -16.83 16.95
N GLU A 19 -3.97 -15.96 17.05
CA GLU A 19 -5.25 -16.15 16.35
C GLU A 19 -5.05 -15.92 14.85
N PHE A 20 -4.33 -14.88 14.45
CA PHE A 20 -3.99 -14.65 13.04
C PHE A 20 -3.25 -15.84 12.43
N ILE A 21 -2.24 -16.36 13.15
CA ILE A 21 -1.49 -17.53 12.71
C ILE A 21 -2.42 -18.73 12.52
N ARG A 22 -3.32 -18.97 13.48
CA ARG A 22 -4.30 -20.08 13.41
C ARG A 22 -5.27 -19.91 12.23
N GLU A 23 -5.88 -18.73 12.09
CA GLU A 23 -6.85 -18.44 11.03
C GLU A 23 -6.19 -18.54 9.64
N LYS A 24 -4.94 -18.06 9.49
CA LYS A 24 -4.18 -18.19 8.25
C LYS A 24 -3.88 -19.65 7.94
N GLN A 25 -3.36 -20.41 8.91
CA GLN A 25 -3.02 -21.82 8.74
C GLN A 25 -4.23 -22.68 8.38
N ALA A 26 -5.40 -22.37 8.92
CA ALA A 26 -6.65 -23.07 8.59
C ALA A 26 -7.03 -22.95 7.11
N VAL A 27 -6.64 -21.85 6.45
CA VAL A 27 -6.97 -21.56 5.05
C VAL A 27 -5.85 -21.98 4.11
N SER A 28 -4.58 -21.76 4.49
CA SER A 28 -3.41 -22.13 3.69
C SER A 28 -3.15 -23.63 3.68
N GLY A 29 -3.73 -24.39 4.63
CA GLY A 29 -3.44 -25.80 4.84
C GLY A 29 -1.99 -26.06 5.29
N GLN A 30 -1.65 -27.35 5.49
CA GLN A 30 -0.26 -27.80 5.62
C GLN A 30 0.39 -27.93 4.24
N VAL A 31 0.46 -26.85 3.47
CA VAL A 31 1.24 -26.85 2.23
C VAL A 31 2.71 -26.76 2.64
N SER A 32 3.38 -27.92 2.63
CA SER A 32 4.78 -28.08 3.05
C SER A 32 5.79 -27.39 2.14
N ASP A 33 5.38 -26.98 0.93
CA ASP A 33 6.24 -26.45 -0.12
C ASP A 33 6.02 -24.95 -0.42
N TRP A 34 5.46 -24.18 0.54
CA TRP A 34 5.36 -22.73 0.33
C TRP A 34 6.75 -22.11 0.19
N ASN A 35 6.92 -21.35 -0.89
CA ASN A 35 8.12 -20.57 -1.08
C ASN A 35 8.17 -19.46 -0.01
N GLN A 36 9.11 -19.59 0.93
CA GLN A 36 9.31 -18.66 2.04
C GLN A 36 9.64 -17.24 1.58
N GLU A 37 10.15 -17.03 0.35
CA GLU A 37 10.34 -15.69 -0.21
C GLU A 37 9.02 -14.99 -0.57
N ILE A 38 8.00 -15.79 -0.91
CA ILE A 38 6.68 -15.29 -1.34
C ILE A 38 5.80 -15.05 -0.11
N ASP A 39 5.68 -16.03 0.79
CA ASP A 39 4.72 -16.01 1.91
C ASP A 39 5.35 -16.38 3.28
N GLY A 40 6.60 -15.95 3.51
CA GLY A 40 7.29 -16.17 4.78
C GLY A 40 6.88 -15.21 5.90
N GLU A 41 7.26 -15.54 7.14
CA GLU A 41 6.95 -14.75 8.36
C GLU A 41 7.36 -13.27 8.26
N GLN A 42 8.42 -12.96 7.50
CA GLN A 42 8.89 -11.60 7.27
C GLN A 42 7.84 -10.69 6.61
N ARG A 43 6.84 -11.26 5.90
CA ARG A 43 5.75 -10.51 5.26
C ARG A 43 4.70 -10.02 6.26
N TYR A 44 4.70 -10.54 7.48
CA TYR A 44 3.72 -10.24 8.53
C TYR A 44 4.38 -9.70 9.80
N ARG A 45 5.70 -9.46 9.75
CA ARG A 45 6.46 -9.05 10.93
C ARG A 45 6.10 -7.62 11.31
N ASP A 46 5.51 -7.46 12.50
CA ASP A 46 5.40 -6.16 13.13
C ASP A 46 6.72 -5.77 13.81
N TYR A 47 7.16 -4.53 13.60
CA TYR A 47 8.36 -3.96 14.20
C TYR A 47 8.06 -3.14 15.46
N GLY A 48 6.78 -3.01 15.86
CA GLY A 48 6.38 -2.24 17.03
C GLY A 48 6.54 -0.72 16.86
N ILE A 49 6.66 -0.26 15.60
CA ILE A 49 6.86 1.15 15.25
C ILE A 49 5.62 1.80 14.62
N PHE A 50 4.55 1.03 14.39
CA PHE A 50 3.37 1.50 13.69
C PHE A 50 2.60 2.61 14.44
N ASN A 51 2.75 2.68 15.76
CA ASN A 51 2.26 3.82 16.55
C ASN A 51 2.90 5.16 16.14
N TYR A 52 4.17 5.16 15.72
CA TYR A 52 4.83 6.36 15.22
C TYR A 52 4.29 6.78 13.86
N TRP A 53 3.82 5.84 13.04
CA TRP A 53 3.23 6.14 11.73
C TRP A 53 2.07 7.11 11.89
N PHE A 54 1.13 6.84 12.80
CA PHE A 54 0.00 7.74 13.09
C PHE A 54 0.45 9.12 13.55
N ARG A 55 1.44 9.18 14.46
CA ARG A 55 2.00 10.46 14.94
C ARG A 55 2.62 11.28 13.80
N MET A 56 3.28 10.60 12.86
CA MET A 56 3.87 11.25 11.69
C MET A 56 2.80 11.75 10.73
N ILE A 57 1.73 10.98 10.49
CA ILE A 57 0.60 11.44 9.65
C ILE A 57 -0.09 12.65 10.28
N GLU A 58 -0.39 12.62 11.57
CA GLU A 58 -1.00 13.76 12.28
C GLU A 58 -0.16 15.03 12.20
N LYS A 59 1.17 14.88 12.29
CA LYS A 59 2.11 16.00 12.26
C LYS A 59 2.35 16.53 10.84
N HIS A 60 2.56 15.64 9.87
CA HIS A 60 3.11 15.96 8.56
C HIS A 60 2.08 15.96 7.43
N ALA A 61 0.85 15.53 7.68
CA ALA A 61 -0.22 15.50 6.68
C ALA A 61 -1.53 16.05 7.26
N THR A 62 -1.48 17.27 7.81
CA THR A 62 -2.63 17.92 8.48
C THR A 62 -3.83 18.16 7.57
N TRP A 63 -3.63 18.15 6.26
CA TRP A 63 -4.64 18.30 5.21
C TRP A 63 -5.49 17.04 4.98
N VAL A 64 -5.10 15.90 5.56
CA VAL A 64 -5.83 14.63 5.41
C VAL A 64 -7.20 14.70 6.09
N ASN A 65 -8.21 14.18 5.38
CA ASN A 65 -9.60 14.14 5.85
C ASN A 65 -9.81 12.99 6.85
N ASN A 66 -9.81 11.73 6.39
CA ASN A 66 -9.87 10.55 7.24
C ASN A 66 -8.66 9.63 7.03
N VAL A 67 -8.36 8.83 8.04
CA VAL A 67 -7.42 7.70 7.97
C VAL A 67 -8.20 6.41 8.16
N TYR A 68 -8.19 5.57 7.12
CA TYR A 68 -8.75 4.22 7.12
C TYR A 68 -7.65 3.24 7.49
N LEU A 69 -7.73 2.69 8.70
CA LEU A 69 -6.90 1.58 9.13
C LEU A 69 -7.62 0.28 8.83
N ILE A 70 -7.03 -0.53 7.95
CA ILE A 70 -7.58 -1.83 7.57
C ILE A 70 -6.74 -2.93 8.22
N THR A 71 -7.42 -3.82 8.92
CA THR A 71 -6.80 -4.98 9.57
C THR A 71 -7.57 -6.26 9.22
N ASN A 72 -7.12 -7.40 9.73
CA ASN A 72 -7.90 -8.65 9.71
C ASN A 72 -8.85 -8.78 10.92
N GLY A 73 -9.14 -7.69 11.65
CA GLY A 73 -9.91 -7.71 12.90
C GLY A 73 -9.06 -7.41 14.14
N GLN A 74 -7.74 -7.38 13.98
CA GLN A 74 -6.83 -6.95 15.03
C GLN A 74 -7.00 -5.47 15.37
N LYS A 75 -6.77 -5.14 16.64
CA LYS A 75 -6.85 -3.78 17.17
C LYS A 75 -5.58 -3.52 17.98
N PRO A 76 -4.70 -2.61 17.55
CA PRO A 76 -3.55 -2.24 18.36
C PRO A 76 -3.99 -1.60 19.69
N ASP A 77 -3.45 -2.06 20.82
CA ASP A 77 -3.88 -1.59 22.15
C ASP A 77 -3.66 -0.09 22.39
N TRP A 78 -2.69 0.49 21.69
CA TRP A 78 -2.36 1.91 21.76
C TRP A 78 -3.27 2.80 20.90
N LEU A 79 -4.12 2.22 20.06
CA LEU A 79 -4.92 2.96 19.10
C LEU A 79 -6.23 3.46 19.73
N ASN A 80 -6.45 4.77 19.66
CA ASN A 80 -7.72 5.37 20.09
C ASN A 80 -8.75 5.31 18.95
N LEU A 81 -9.66 4.33 19.03
CA LEU A 81 -10.73 4.15 18.03
C LEU A 81 -11.78 5.28 18.03
N GLU A 82 -11.85 6.09 19.08
CA GLU A 82 -12.79 7.22 19.18
C GLU A 82 -12.30 8.49 18.44
N HIS A 83 -11.12 8.43 17.82
CA HIS A 83 -10.58 9.59 17.10
C HIS A 83 -11.48 9.93 15.89
N PRO A 84 -11.96 11.19 15.75
CA PRO A 84 -13.02 11.53 14.78
C PRO A 84 -12.62 11.32 13.31
N LYS A 85 -11.31 11.40 13.00
CA LYS A 85 -10.76 11.15 11.66
C LYS A 85 -10.34 9.70 11.41
N LEU A 86 -10.35 8.84 12.44
CA LEU A 86 -9.96 7.44 12.28
C LEU A 86 -11.18 6.60 11.89
N ARG A 87 -10.99 5.72 10.91
CA ARG A 87 -11.94 4.69 10.52
C ARG A 87 -11.21 3.36 10.58
N TRP A 88 -11.46 2.59 11.62
CA TRP A 88 -10.97 1.21 11.69
C TRP A 88 -11.99 0.29 11.05
N ILE A 89 -11.56 -0.46 10.05
CA ILE A 89 -12.38 -1.44 9.34
C ILE A 89 -11.58 -2.71 9.09
N THR A 90 -12.28 -3.77 8.74
CA THR A 90 -11.71 -5.05 8.32
C THR A 90 -11.90 -5.22 6.81
N HIS A 91 -11.00 -5.97 6.17
CA HIS A 91 -11.14 -6.23 4.74
C HIS A 91 -12.41 -7.05 4.40
N LYS A 92 -13.00 -7.73 5.39
CA LYS A 92 -14.29 -8.44 5.25
C LYS A 92 -15.47 -7.49 5.02
N GLU A 93 -15.36 -6.22 5.41
CA GLU A 93 -16.47 -5.25 5.30
C GLU A 93 -16.67 -4.70 3.88
N PHE A 94 -15.66 -4.76 3.02
CA PHE A 94 -15.74 -4.19 1.67
C PHE A 94 -15.38 -5.18 0.55
N MET A 95 -14.71 -6.29 0.87
CA MET A 95 -14.39 -7.32 -0.12
C MET A 95 -15.59 -8.24 -0.37
N PRO A 96 -15.85 -8.64 -1.63
CA PRO A 96 -16.79 -9.70 -1.94
C PRO A 96 -16.50 -10.99 -1.18
N GLU A 97 -17.54 -11.66 -0.66
CA GLU A 97 -17.42 -12.89 0.15
C GLU A 97 -16.67 -14.02 -0.58
N GLU A 98 -16.79 -14.08 -1.91
CA GLU A 98 -16.11 -15.06 -2.76
C GLU A 98 -14.58 -14.95 -2.76
N TYR A 99 -14.01 -13.83 -2.30
CA TYR A 99 -12.57 -13.61 -2.17
C TYR A 99 -12.07 -13.78 -0.72
N LEU A 100 -12.95 -14.16 0.21
CA LEU A 100 -12.65 -14.27 1.64
C LEU A 100 -12.68 -15.74 2.11
N PRO A 101 -11.89 -16.09 3.15
CA PRO A 101 -10.85 -15.28 3.79
C PRO A 101 -9.61 -15.13 2.91
N THR A 102 -8.93 -13.98 2.98
CA THR A 102 -7.64 -13.74 2.30
C THR A 102 -6.60 -13.18 3.25
N TYR A 103 -5.33 -13.53 2.99
CA TYR A 103 -4.15 -13.02 3.70
C TYR A 103 -3.12 -12.44 2.73
N ASN A 104 -3.56 -12.17 1.51
CA ASN A 104 -2.76 -11.60 0.42
C ASN A 104 -3.06 -10.10 0.32
N SER A 105 -2.07 -9.26 0.62
CA SER A 105 -2.25 -7.80 0.58
C SER A 105 -2.67 -7.30 -0.79
N ALA A 106 -2.10 -7.85 -1.88
CA ALA A 106 -2.45 -7.43 -3.25
C ALA A 106 -3.94 -7.68 -3.55
N ALA A 107 -4.53 -8.77 -3.05
CA ALA A 107 -5.96 -9.02 -3.19
C ALA A 107 -6.82 -8.00 -2.43
N ILE A 108 -6.36 -7.56 -1.25
CA ILE A 108 -7.01 -6.52 -0.44
C ILE A 108 -6.86 -5.16 -1.13
N GLU A 109 -5.65 -4.81 -1.57
CA GLU A 109 -5.29 -3.57 -2.28
C GLU A 109 -6.16 -3.36 -3.53
N LEU A 110 -6.38 -4.42 -4.31
CA LEU A 110 -7.23 -4.38 -5.50
C LEU A 110 -8.71 -4.06 -5.20
N ASN A 111 -9.15 -4.20 -3.94
CA ASN A 111 -10.53 -3.98 -3.53
C ASN A 111 -10.74 -2.69 -2.70
N LEU A 112 -9.70 -1.90 -2.42
CA LEU A 112 -9.81 -0.69 -1.57
C LEU A 112 -10.84 0.32 -2.07
N HIS A 113 -11.02 0.41 -3.39
CA HIS A 113 -12.02 1.27 -4.04
C HIS A 113 -13.47 0.92 -3.66
N ARG A 114 -13.72 -0.22 -3.01
CA ARG A 114 -15.04 -0.65 -2.54
C ARG A 114 -15.37 -0.18 -1.12
N ILE A 115 -14.42 0.44 -0.42
CA ILE A 115 -14.63 0.91 0.96
C ILE A 115 -15.72 1.99 0.98
N GLU A 116 -16.76 1.75 1.75
CA GLU A 116 -17.86 2.71 1.87
C GLU A 116 -17.38 4.02 2.51
N GLY A 117 -17.76 5.14 1.87
CA GLY A 117 -17.42 6.48 2.32
C GLY A 117 -15.97 6.91 2.07
N LEU A 118 -15.12 6.06 1.49
CA LEU A 118 -13.79 6.44 1.05
C LEU A 118 -13.90 7.51 -0.04
N SER A 119 -13.10 8.56 0.07
CA SER A 119 -13.04 9.63 -0.93
C SER A 119 -12.55 9.09 -2.28
N GLU A 120 -13.07 9.66 -3.38
CA GLU A 120 -12.65 9.32 -4.76
C GLU A 120 -11.11 9.42 -4.92
N ASN A 121 -10.52 10.40 -4.26
CA ASN A 121 -9.07 10.59 -4.19
C ASN A 121 -8.58 10.16 -2.80
N TYR A 122 -7.69 9.17 -2.76
CA TYR A 122 -7.07 8.71 -1.52
C TYR A 122 -5.60 8.34 -1.76
N LEU A 123 -4.82 8.38 -0.68
CA LEU A 123 -3.46 7.86 -0.66
C LEU A 123 -3.43 6.49 -0.01
N TYR A 124 -2.71 5.56 -0.61
CA TYR A 124 -2.41 4.26 -0.04
C TYR A 124 -1.01 4.27 0.59
N PHE A 125 -0.91 3.74 1.81
CA PHE A 125 0.34 3.52 2.52
C PHE A 125 0.44 2.05 2.94
N ASN A 126 1.63 1.47 2.78
CA ASN A 126 2.03 0.34 3.63
C ASN A 126 2.39 0.87 5.03
N ASP A 127 2.36 0.00 6.04
CA ASP A 127 2.73 0.30 7.42
C ASP A 127 4.23 0.59 7.63
N ASP A 128 5.06 0.23 6.64
CA ASP A 128 6.50 0.52 6.60
C ASP A 128 6.86 1.84 5.87
N MET A 129 5.86 2.63 5.43
CA MET A 129 6.06 3.90 4.73
C MET A 129 5.75 5.12 5.61
N TYR A 130 6.77 5.92 5.94
CA TYR A 130 6.64 7.04 6.89
C TYR A 130 6.82 8.41 6.22
N LEU A 131 5.97 9.37 6.61
CA LEU A 131 6.20 10.78 6.32
C LEU A 131 7.18 11.36 7.35
N ILE A 132 8.38 11.74 6.91
CA ILE A 132 9.44 12.26 7.79
C ILE A 132 9.57 13.79 7.75
N LYS A 133 8.76 14.46 6.92
CA LYS A 133 8.70 15.91 6.73
C LYS A 133 7.28 16.31 6.37
N ASP A 134 6.96 17.57 6.63
CA ASP A 134 5.68 18.16 6.27
C ASP A 134 5.41 17.96 4.78
N SER A 135 4.21 17.48 4.49
CA SER A 135 3.73 17.20 3.15
C SER A 135 2.54 18.07 2.83
N HIS A 136 2.38 18.38 1.55
CA HIS A 136 1.25 19.11 1.02
C HIS A 136 0.51 18.26 0.00
N LEU A 137 -0.79 18.49 -0.16
CA LEU A 137 -1.57 17.82 -1.20
C LEU A 137 -0.94 17.97 -2.60
N SER A 138 -0.34 19.14 -2.86
CA SER A 138 0.38 19.43 -4.09
C SER A 138 1.58 18.54 -4.34
N ASP A 139 2.09 17.78 -3.37
CA ASP A 139 3.17 16.82 -3.56
C ASP A 139 2.69 15.57 -4.28
N PHE A 140 1.45 15.15 -4.02
CA PHE A 140 0.83 13.93 -4.55
C PHE A 140 -0.06 14.20 -5.75
N TYR A 141 -0.72 15.35 -5.81
CA TYR A 141 -1.66 15.71 -6.87
C TYR A 141 -1.26 16.99 -7.60
N LYS A 142 -1.61 17.08 -8.87
CA LYS A 142 -1.50 18.29 -9.69
C LYS A 142 -2.69 18.37 -10.63
N ASN A 143 -3.43 19.49 -10.60
CA ASN A 143 -4.61 19.72 -11.44
C ASN A 143 -5.66 18.60 -11.34
N GLY A 144 -5.93 18.11 -10.11
CA GLY A 144 -6.90 17.04 -9.85
C GLY A 144 -6.44 15.64 -10.31
N GLN A 145 -5.18 15.48 -10.72
CA GLN A 145 -4.63 14.18 -11.13
C GLN A 145 -3.46 13.76 -10.24
N PRO A 146 -3.31 12.46 -9.96
CA PRO A 146 -2.16 11.96 -9.21
C PRO A 146 -0.88 12.21 -10.00
N LYS A 147 0.18 12.61 -9.29
CA LYS A 147 1.53 12.67 -9.83
C LYS A 147 2.11 11.26 -9.87
N LEU A 148 2.58 10.87 -11.04
CA LEU A 148 3.29 9.61 -11.23
C LEU A 148 4.79 9.84 -11.09
N LEU A 149 5.45 9.01 -10.29
CA LEU A 149 6.90 8.88 -10.28
C LEU A 149 7.30 7.77 -11.25
N ALA A 150 8.28 8.02 -12.11
CA ALA A 150 8.85 7.00 -12.97
C ALA A 150 10.28 6.69 -12.51
N VAL A 151 10.48 5.48 -12.01
CA VAL A 151 11.81 4.94 -11.70
C VAL A 151 12.12 3.87 -12.72
N TYR A 152 13.23 4.02 -13.43
CA TYR A 152 13.74 2.96 -14.31
C TYR A 152 14.74 2.13 -13.53
N ASP A 153 14.45 0.84 -13.42
CA ASP A 153 15.36 -0.14 -12.84
C ASP A 153 15.59 -1.28 -13.83
N ALA A 154 16.79 -1.87 -13.78
CA ALA A 154 17.12 -3.04 -14.57
C ALA A 154 16.49 -4.27 -13.89
N ILE A 155 15.38 -4.75 -14.44
CA ILE A 155 14.73 -5.96 -13.91
C ILE A 155 15.57 -7.17 -14.32
N VAL A 156 16.22 -7.79 -13.33
CA VAL A 156 16.91 -9.07 -13.49
C VAL A 156 16.01 -10.16 -12.90
N PRO A 157 15.39 -11.02 -13.72
CA PRO A 157 14.45 -12.06 -13.26
C PRO A 157 15.21 -13.29 -12.71
N TRP A 158 15.79 -13.17 -11.51
CA TRP A 158 16.60 -14.23 -10.90
C TRP A 158 15.92 -14.95 -9.73
N SER A 159 14.88 -14.33 -9.15
CA SER A 159 14.07 -14.89 -8.07
C SER A 159 12.58 -14.88 -8.42
N PRO A 160 11.75 -15.74 -7.78
CA PRO A 160 10.30 -15.72 -7.93
C PRO A 160 9.69 -14.33 -7.73
N PHE A 161 10.22 -13.55 -6.78
CA PHE A 161 9.79 -12.18 -6.55
C PHE A 161 10.09 -11.27 -7.76
N THR A 162 11.32 -11.27 -8.27
CA THR A 162 11.70 -10.47 -9.46
C THR A 162 10.96 -10.90 -10.74
N ASN A 163 10.59 -12.18 -10.84
CA ASN A 163 9.76 -12.70 -11.94
C ASN A 163 8.37 -12.06 -11.96
N THR A 164 7.76 -11.80 -10.79
CA THR A 164 6.48 -11.10 -10.71
C THR A 164 6.56 -9.71 -11.35
N TYR A 165 7.63 -8.94 -11.09
CA TYR A 165 7.82 -7.63 -11.72
C TYR A 165 7.96 -7.74 -13.23
N LEU A 166 8.76 -8.70 -13.72
CA LEU A 166 8.94 -8.91 -15.16
C LEU A 166 7.60 -9.23 -15.84
N ASN A 167 6.82 -10.14 -15.27
CA ASN A 167 5.52 -10.54 -15.80
C ASN A 167 4.53 -9.36 -15.83
N ASN A 168 4.49 -8.57 -14.74
CA ASN A 168 3.65 -7.38 -14.67
C ASN A 168 4.04 -6.35 -15.74
N VAL A 169 5.34 -6.10 -15.89
CA VAL A 169 5.85 -5.17 -16.90
C VAL A 169 5.57 -5.68 -18.30
N GLU A 170 5.77 -6.97 -18.57
CA GLU A 170 5.43 -7.58 -19.86
C GLU A 170 3.95 -7.39 -20.19
N LEU A 171 3.04 -7.67 -19.25
CA LEU A 171 1.61 -7.49 -19.44
C LEU A 171 1.26 -6.03 -19.75
N ILE A 172 1.83 -5.08 -19.00
CA ILE A 172 1.66 -3.66 -19.26
C ILE A 172 2.15 -3.31 -20.67
N TYR A 173 3.30 -3.81 -21.12
CA TYR A 173 3.81 -3.55 -22.48
C TYR A 173 2.95 -4.17 -23.58
N ARG A 174 2.35 -5.34 -23.34
CA ARG A 174 1.43 -5.97 -24.31
C ARG A 174 0.18 -5.11 -24.54
N HIS A 175 -0.38 -4.49 -23.49
CA HIS A 175 -1.59 -3.68 -23.59
C HIS A 175 -1.32 -2.18 -23.84
N PHE A 176 -0.18 -1.67 -23.39
CA PHE A 176 0.22 -0.27 -23.47
C PHE A 176 1.63 -0.11 -24.05
N PRO A 177 1.90 -0.60 -25.29
CA PRO A 177 3.24 -0.60 -25.88
C PRO A 177 3.80 0.81 -26.14
N ASN A 178 2.92 1.80 -26.22
CA ASN A 178 3.28 3.17 -26.52
C ASN A 178 3.82 3.88 -25.26
N LYS A 179 5.16 4.01 -25.17
CA LYS A 179 5.87 4.84 -24.18
C LYS A 179 5.64 6.34 -24.39
N LYS A 180 4.38 6.79 -24.41
CA LYS A 180 4.01 8.19 -24.67
C LYS A 180 4.71 9.14 -23.71
N ALA A 181 4.80 8.79 -22.43
CA ALA A 181 5.48 9.59 -21.41
C ALA A 181 6.96 9.81 -21.73
N LEU A 182 7.69 8.76 -22.13
CA LEU A 182 9.12 8.86 -22.50
C LEU A 182 9.32 9.79 -23.71
N LYS A 183 8.43 9.70 -24.70
CA LYS A 183 8.49 10.56 -25.91
C LYS A 183 8.14 12.02 -25.59
N SER A 184 7.16 12.26 -24.72
CA SER A 184 6.68 13.61 -24.41
C SER A 184 7.51 14.34 -23.34
N SER A 185 8.33 13.62 -22.58
CA SER A 185 9.11 14.21 -21.47
C SER A 185 10.47 13.52 -21.26
N PRO A 186 11.34 13.40 -22.29
CA PRO A 186 12.58 12.62 -22.21
C PRO A 186 13.52 13.07 -21.08
N TRP A 187 13.58 14.38 -20.80
CA TRP A 187 14.41 14.95 -19.74
C TRP A 187 13.94 14.63 -18.32
N LYS A 188 12.68 14.20 -18.14
CA LYS A 188 12.22 13.69 -16.83
C LYS A 188 12.75 12.29 -16.53
N PHE A 189 13.19 11.56 -17.55
CA PHE A 189 13.71 10.20 -17.43
C PHE A 189 15.25 10.15 -17.47
N LEU A 190 15.90 11.23 -17.91
CA LEU A 190 17.35 11.36 -17.96
C LEU A 190 17.78 12.46 -16.97
N ILE A 191 17.78 12.12 -15.68
CA ILE A 191 18.29 13.01 -14.63
C ILE A 191 19.75 12.63 -14.35
N ILE A 192 20.70 13.41 -14.91
CA ILE A 192 22.15 13.21 -14.70
C ILE A 192 22.52 13.28 -13.20
N ALA A 193 21.77 14.05 -12.41
CA ALA A 193 21.99 14.20 -10.97
C ALA A 193 21.70 12.92 -10.14
N MET A 194 20.90 11.96 -10.64
CA MET A 194 20.64 10.71 -9.91
C MET A 194 21.81 9.71 -9.95
N GLY A 195 22.88 10.00 -10.69
CA GLY A 195 24.09 9.17 -10.77
C GLY A 195 25.29 9.69 -9.97
N LEU A 196 25.15 10.78 -9.20
CA LEU A 196 26.27 11.42 -8.45
C LEU A 196 26.38 10.97 -6.99
N TRP A 197 25.81 9.82 -6.64
CA TRP A 197 26.03 9.18 -5.34
C TRP A 197 27.09 8.09 -5.44
N PHE A 198 28.30 8.46 -5.87
CA PHE A 198 29.57 7.79 -5.59
C PHE A 198 30.71 8.82 -5.65
#